data_AF-A0A934WI23-F1
#
_entry.id   AF-A0A934WI23-F1
#
_cell.length_a   1.000
_cell.length_b   1.000
_cell.length_c   1.000
_cell.angle_alpha   90.00
_cell.angle_beta   90.00
_cell.angle_gamma   90.00
#
_symmetry.space_group_name_H-M   'P 1'
#
loop_
_entity.id
_entity.type
_entity.pdbx_description
1 polymer ?
#
loop_
_entity_poly.entity_id
_entity_poly.type
_entity_poly.pdbx_seq_one_letter_code
_entity_poly.pdbx_strand_id
1 'polypeptide(L)'
;MAGAFWLALGLIGLSRLADGLDGAVARALGPSDFGGFLDITADFAFYGAIPLAFVLHDPAANGAAGAFLLLSFYINGASFLGYAILAERRGLRTRSHGVKSLYFTAGLLEGAETIAFFVALCLWPAQFAPLAWAFGALCLVTALSRVLMARRVFQR
;
A
#
# COMPACT_ATOMS: atom_id res chain seq x y z
N MET A 1 -6.71 18.02 -20.74
CA MET A 1 -8.03 17.60 -20.22
C MET A 1 -8.12 18.11 -18.79
N ALA A 2 -9.21 18.75 -18.36
CA ALA A 2 -9.33 19.18 -16.96
C ALA A 2 -9.41 17.93 -16.07
N GLY A 3 -8.47 17.77 -15.14
CA GLY A 3 -8.45 16.61 -14.25
C GLY A 3 -9.53 16.71 -13.16
N ALA A 4 -10.24 15.62 -12.90
CA ALA A 4 -11.26 15.54 -11.85
C ALA A 4 -10.62 15.22 -10.48
N PHE A 5 -9.59 15.99 -10.08
CA PHE A 5 -8.81 15.70 -8.87
C PHE A 5 -9.63 15.81 -7.57
N TRP A 6 -10.66 16.66 -7.56
CA TRP A 6 -11.63 16.74 -6.45
C TRP A 6 -12.52 15.50 -6.34
N LEU A 7 -12.90 14.90 -7.47
CA LEU A 7 -13.60 13.63 -7.49
C LEU A 7 -12.67 12.50 -7.03
N ALA A 8 -11.40 12.52 -7.43
CA ALA A 8 -10.40 11.57 -6.96
C ALA A 8 -10.20 11.65 -5.43
N LEU A 9 -10.14 12.84 -4.84
CA LEU A 9 -10.12 13.03 -3.39
C LEU A 9 -11.37 12.45 -2.72
N GLY A 10 -12.56 12.68 -3.29
CA GLY A 10 -13.80 12.09 -2.81
C GLY A 10 -13.80 10.56 -2.83
N LEU A 11 -13.29 9.97 -3.91
CA LEU A 11 -13.17 8.51 -4.05
C LEU A 11 -12.12 7.90 -3.12
N ILE A 12 -11.00 8.58 -2.90
CA ILE A 12 -10.00 8.18 -1.88
C ILE A 12 -10.65 8.18 -0.50
N GLY A 13 -11.38 9.24 -0.15
CA GLY A 13 -12.11 9.34 1.11
C GLY A 13 -13.14 8.22 1.27
N LEU A 14 -13.93 7.94 0.23
CA LEU A 14 -14.93 6.87 0.23
C LEU A 14 -14.29 5.49 0.40
N SER A 15 -13.18 5.23 -0.28
CA SER A 15 -12.43 3.97 -0.14
C SER A 15 -11.97 3.75 1.29
N ARG A 16 -11.48 4.79 1.97
CA ARG A 16 -11.03 4.68 3.37
C ARG A 16 -12.16 4.56 4.37
N LEU A 17 -13.33 5.15 4.08
CA LEU A 17 -14.53 4.89 4.86
C LEU A 17 -14.98 3.43 4.72
N ALA A 18 -14.95 2.87 3.51
CA ALA A 18 -15.29 1.47 3.28
C ALA A 18 -14.35 0.50 4.03
N ASP A 19 -13.04 0.75 3.97
CA ASP A 19 -11.97 0.03 4.69
C ASP A 19 -12.03 0.20 6.24
N GLY A 20 -12.62 1.30 6.70
CA GLY A 20 -12.92 1.46 8.13
C GLY A 20 -14.12 0.61 8.55
N LEU A 21 -15.13 0.51 7.67
CA LEU A 21 -16.39 -0.17 7.93
C LEU A 21 -16.26 -1.70 7.83
N ASP A 22 -15.58 -2.22 6.81
CA ASP A 22 -15.38 -3.67 6.67
C ASP A 22 -14.60 -4.27 7.85
N GLY A 23 -13.59 -3.56 8.38
CA GLY A 23 -12.87 -3.94 9.58
C GLY A 23 -13.74 -3.90 10.84
N ALA A 24 -14.69 -2.97 10.92
CA ALA A 24 -15.67 -2.94 12.01
C ALA A 24 -16.66 -4.11 11.92
N VAL A 25 -17.13 -4.42 10.70
CA VAL A 25 -18.01 -5.55 10.43
C VAL A 25 -17.31 -6.88 10.74
N ALA A 26 -16.06 -7.06 10.31
CA ALA A 26 -15.26 -8.27 10.60
C ALA A 26 -15.02 -8.47 12.11
N ARG A 27 -14.86 -7.40 12.89
CA ARG A 27 -14.78 -7.49 14.36
C ARG A 27 -16.10 -7.89 15.01
N ALA A 28 -17.22 -7.46 14.43
CA ALA A 28 -18.56 -7.74 14.97
C ALA A 28 -19.08 -9.14 14.60
N LEU A 29 -18.82 -9.60 13.37
CA LEU A 29 -19.36 -10.86 12.83
C LEU A 29 -18.36 -12.02 12.84
N GLY A 30 -17.09 -11.73 13.11
CA GLY A 30 -15.98 -12.69 13.01
C GLY A 30 -15.26 -12.60 11.66
N PRO A 31 -13.92 -12.67 11.62
CA PRO A 31 -13.16 -12.62 10.39
C PRO A 31 -13.38 -13.89 9.55
N SER A 32 -13.34 -13.75 8.23
CA SER A 32 -13.33 -14.88 7.28
C SER A 32 -12.09 -14.83 6.40
N ASP A 33 -11.61 -16.00 5.97
CA ASP A 33 -10.42 -16.11 5.11
C ASP A 33 -10.63 -15.40 3.77
N PHE A 34 -11.83 -15.53 3.19
CA PHE A 34 -12.18 -14.83 1.96
C PHE A 34 -12.24 -13.31 2.15
N GLY A 35 -12.74 -12.83 3.30
CA GLY A 35 -12.75 -11.41 3.63
C GLY A 35 -11.35 -10.82 3.67
N GLY A 36 -10.41 -11.51 4.35
CA GLY A 36 -9.01 -11.08 4.38
C GLY A 36 -8.30 -11.12 3.01
N PHE A 37 -8.62 -12.10 2.17
CA PHE A 37 -8.12 -12.16 0.79
C PHE A 37 -8.68 -11.02 -0.07
N LEU A 38 -9.96 -10.69 0.06
CA LEU A 38 -10.58 -9.61 -0.69
C LEU A 38 -10.04 -8.25 -0.27
N ASP A 39 -9.90 -8.03 1.04
CA ASP A 39 -9.34 -6.82 1.65
C ASP A 39 -7.96 -6.50 1.05
N ILE A 40 -7.01 -7.45 1.16
CA ILE A 40 -5.66 -7.25 0.62
C ILE A 40 -5.65 -7.06 -0.90
N THR A 41 -6.51 -7.77 -1.64
CA THR A 41 -6.61 -7.64 -3.10
C THR A 41 -7.12 -6.25 -3.50
N ALA A 42 -8.16 -5.76 -2.81
CA ALA A 42 -8.74 -4.45 -3.05
C ALA A 42 -7.76 -3.32 -2.72
N ASP A 43 -7.00 -3.47 -1.64
CA ASP A 43 -5.98 -2.51 -1.23
C ASP A 43 -4.87 -2.36 -2.28
N PHE A 44 -4.30 -3.48 -2.77
CA PHE A 44 -3.28 -3.42 -3.82
C PHE A 44 -3.82 -2.87 -5.15
N ALA A 45 -5.07 -3.19 -5.49
CA ALA A 45 -5.72 -2.62 -6.67
C ALA A 45 -5.88 -1.09 -6.53
N PHE A 46 -6.31 -0.61 -5.36
CA PHE A 46 -6.43 0.80 -5.05
C PHE A 46 -5.07 1.52 -5.10
N TYR A 47 -4.03 0.97 -4.45
CA TYR A 47 -2.69 1.56 -4.44
C TYR A 47 -2.09 1.65 -5.85
N GLY A 48 -2.33 0.66 -6.72
CA GLY A 48 -1.87 0.68 -8.11
C GLY A 48 -2.68 1.61 -9.03
N ALA A 49 -3.99 1.73 -8.78
CA ALA A 49 -4.88 2.54 -9.63
C ALA A 49 -4.54 4.03 -9.58
N ILE A 50 -4.11 4.55 -8.42
CA ILE A 50 -3.80 5.99 -8.27
C ILE A 50 -2.62 6.42 -9.17
N PRO A 51 -1.40 5.86 -9.07
CA PRO A 51 -0.30 6.22 -9.97
C PRO A 51 -0.64 6.01 -11.45
N LEU A 52 -1.36 4.92 -11.76
CA LEU A 52 -1.80 4.64 -13.13
C LEU A 52 -2.69 5.76 -13.67
N ALA A 53 -3.64 6.27 -12.88
CA ALA A 53 -4.51 7.36 -13.30
C ALA A 53 -3.73 8.65 -13.63
N PHE A 54 -2.70 8.99 -12.83
CA PHE A 54 -1.83 10.13 -13.12
C PHE A 54 -0.97 9.95 -14.37
N VAL A 55 -0.49 8.73 -14.63
CA VAL A 55 0.20 8.39 -15.87
C VAL A 55 -0.73 8.51 -17.08
N LEU A 56 -1.96 8.00 -16.98
CA LEU A 56 -2.94 8.10 -18.08
C LEU A 56 -3.38 9.55 -18.33
N HIS A 57 -3.39 10.38 -17.30
CA HIS A 57 -3.74 11.80 -17.43
C HIS A 57 -2.70 12.61 -18.22
N ASP A 58 -1.41 12.36 -17.98
CA ASP A 58 -0.31 12.98 -18.73
C ASP A 58 0.86 11.98 -18.89
N PRO A 59 0.81 11.12 -19.92
CA PRO A 59 1.83 10.08 -20.12
C PRO A 59 3.23 10.64 -20.35
N ALA A 60 3.34 11.81 -21.00
CA ALA A 60 4.62 12.41 -21.34
C ALA A 60 5.34 12.96 -20.10
N ALA A 61 4.61 13.64 -19.20
CA ALA A 61 5.19 14.17 -17.97
C ALA A 61 5.34 13.12 -16.87
N ASN A 62 4.36 12.21 -16.73
CA ASN A 62 4.26 11.33 -15.55
C ASN A 62 4.72 9.89 -15.81
N GLY A 63 4.86 9.46 -17.07
CA GLY A 63 5.05 8.06 -17.44
C GLY A 63 6.20 7.36 -16.72
N ALA A 64 7.41 7.94 -16.78
CA ALA A 64 8.59 7.34 -16.16
C ALA A 64 8.49 7.28 -14.62
N ALA A 65 8.07 8.39 -14.00
CA ALA A 65 7.97 8.48 -12.54
C ALA A 65 6.85 7.58 -11.99
N GLY A 66 5.72 7.50 -12.69
CA GLY A 66 4.61 6.62 -12.33
C GLY A 66 4.94 5.14 -12.51
N ALA A 67 5.66 4.77 -13.58
CA ALA A 67 6.16 3.41 -13.76
C ALA A 67 7.14 3.00 -12.63
N PHE A 68 8.03 3.90 -12.23
CA PHE A 68 8.93 3.67 -11.10
C PHE A 68 8.18 3.51 -9.77
N LEU A 69 7.16 4.35 -9.53
CA LEU A 69 6.33 4.25 -8.33
C LEU A 69 5.57 2.92 -8.28
N LEU A 70 4.98 2.48 -9.40
CA LEU A 70 4.32 1.18 -9.52
C LEU A 70 5.28 0.01 -9.29
N LEU A 71 6.49 0.06 -9.86
CA LEU A 71 7.54 -0.93 -9.61
C LEU A 71 7.89 -0.99 -8.12
N SER A 72 7.99 0.17 -7.47
CA SER A 72 8.30 0.27 -6.04
C SER A 72 7.18 -0.33 -5.18
N PHE A 73 5.92 -0.09 -5.53
CA PHE A 73 4.77 -0.74 -4.88
C PHE A 73 4.75 -2.25 -5.08
N TYR A 74 5.07 -2.72 -6.29
CA TYR A 74 5.15 -4.15 -6.59
C TYR A 74 6.22 -4.85 -5.72
N ILE A 75 7.43 -4.29 -5.65
CA ILE A 75 8.51 -4.83 -4.82
C ILE A 75 8.14 -4.77 -3.33
N ASN A 76 7.58 -3.65 -2.86
CA ASN A 76 7.17 -3.52 -1.47
C ASN A 76 6.08 -4.54 -1.11
N GLY A 77 5.07 -4.71 -1.97
CA GLY A 77 4.00 -5.68 -1.78
C GLY A 77 4.48 -7.13 -1.76
N ALA A 78 5.33 -7.51 -2.71
CA ALA A 78 5.92 -8.85 -2.76
C ALA A 78 6.73 -9.15 -1.50
N SER A 79 7.54 -8.20 -1.04
CA SER A 79 8.31 -8.36 0.19
C SER A 79 7.41 -8.48 1.43
N PHE A 80 6.29 -7.74 1.48
CA PHE A 80 5.32 -7.78 2.58
C PHE A 80 4.60 -9.14 2.64
N LEU A 81 3.95 -9.56 1.55
CA LEU A 81 3.24 -10.85 1.49
C LEU A 81 4.18 -12.02 1.72
N GLY A 82 5.35 -12.01 1.06
CA GLY A 82 6.34 -13.08 1.22
C GLY A 82 6.83 -13.23 2.66
N TYR A 83 7.05 -12.11 3.35
CA TYR A 83 7.38 -12.11 4.78
C TYR A 83 6.22 -12.67 5.61
N ALA A 84 4.98 -12.22 5.37
CA ALA A 84 3.80 -12.63 6.12
C ALA A 84 3.54 -14.15 6.01
N ILE A 85 3.60 -14.70 4.79
CA ILE A 85 3.42 -16.15 4.53
C ILE A 85 4.48 -16.97 5.28
N LEU A 86 5.74 -16.56 5.24
CA LEU A 86 6.82 -17.29 5.90
C LEU A 86 6.76 -17.17 7.43
N ALA A 87 6.36 -16.01 7.95
CA ALA A 87 6.14 -15.80 9.37
C ALA A 87 4.99 -16.66 9.90
N GLU A 88 3.87 -16.72 9.17
CA GLU A 88 2.72 -17.58 9.48
C GLU A 88 3.13 -19.05 9.51
N ARG A 89 3.85 -19.54 8.47
CA ARG A 89 4.36 -20.92 8.42
C ARG A 89 5.24 -21.30 9.61
N ARG A 90 5.98 -20.34 10.18
CA ARG A 90 6.83 -20.57 11.36
C ARG A 90 6.09 -20.42 12.68
N GLY A 91 4.77 -20.20 12.66
CA GLY A 91 3.96 -20.00 13.85
C GLY A 91 4.36 -18.76 14.64
N LEU A 92 5.09 -17.83 14.02
CA LEU A 92 5.41 -16.56 14.65
C LEU A 92 4.06 -15.85 14.83
N ARG A 93 3.70 -15.53 16.09
CA ARG A 93 2.56 -14.66 16.43
C ARG A 93 3.05 -13.47 17.23
N THR A 94 2.91 -12.26 16.70
CA THR A 94 3.22 -11.02 17.43
C THR A 94 2.17 -10.84 18.52
N ARG A 95 2.57 -11.01 19.79
CA ARG A 95 1.69 -10.76 20.95
C ARG A 95 1.49 -9.27 21.28
N SER A 96 2.23 -8.35 20.63
CA SER A 96 2.21 -6.92 20.98
C SER A 96 1.29 -6.04 20.12
N HIS A 97 0.77 -6.54 19.00
CA HIS A 97 -0.12 -5.77 18.11
C HIS A 97 -1.32 -6.66 17.77
N GLY A 98 -2.49 -6.26 18.27
CA GLY A 98 -3.67 -7.11 18.39
C GLY A 98 -4.10 -7.85 17.12
N VAL A 99 -4.62 -9.05 17.32
CA VAL A 99 -5.43 -9.94 16.46
C VAL A 99 -5.71 -9.45 15.02
N LYS A 100 -4.66 -9.18 14.23
CA LYS A 100 -4.74 -9.12 12.78
C LYS A 100 -3.90 -10.29 12.27
N SER A 101 -4.50 -11.10 11.40
CA SER A 101 -4.03 -12.39 10.90
C SER A 101 -2.72 -12.36 10.08
N LEU A 102 -2.05 -11.21 9.99
CA LEU A 102 -0.85 -11.02 9.18
C LEU A 102 0.28 -10.43 10.03
N TYR A 103 1.46 -11.02 9.93
CA TYR A 103 2.66 -10.52 10.59
C TYR A 103 3.05 -9.16 10.00
N PHE A 104 2.64 -8.09 10.66
CA PHE A 104 3.01 -6.73 10.27
C PHE A 104 4.48 -6.47 10.62
N THR A 105 5.35 -6.50 9.61
CA THR A 105 6.63 -5.79 9.69
C THR A 105 6.33 -4.32 9.49
N ALA A 106 6.49 -3.53 10.57
CA ALA A 106 6.48 -2.07 10.51
C ALA A 106 7.43 -1.60 9.40
N GLY A 107 6.88 -0.88 8.42
CA GLY A 107 7.63 -0.22 7.37
C GLY A 107 7.72 1.28 7.65
N LEU A 108 8.63 1.99 6.98
CA LEU A 108 8.73 3.45 7.10
C LEU A 108 7.52 4.18 6.47
N LEU A 109 6.73 3.46 5.68
CA LEU A 109 5.54 3.90 5.00
C LEU A 109 4.43 2.88 5.29
N GLU A 110 3.46 3.26 6.13
CA GLU A 110 2.25 2.49 6.39
C GLU A 110 1.08 3.04 5.53
N GLY A 111 -0.14 2.59 5.85
CA GLY A 111 -1.34 3.03 5.15
C GLY A 111 -1.60 4.54 5.28
N ALA A 112 -1.29 5.13 6.44
CA ALA A 112 -1.53 6.56 6.69
C ALA A 112 -0.65 7.46 5.83
N GLU A 113 0.65 7.17 5.74
CA GLU A 113 1.60 7.90 4.91
C GLU A 113 1.26 7.77 3.42
N THR A 114 0.80 6.59 3.00
CA THR A 114 0.39 6.33 1.62
C THR A 114 -0.87 7.12 1.24
N ILE A 115 -1.86 7.19 2.13
CA ILE A 115 -3.07 8.00 1.92
C ILE A 115 -2.71 9.49 1.88
N ALA A 116 -1.90 9.96 2.83
CA ALA A 116 -1.45 11.36 2.85
C ALA A 116 -0.70 11.72 1.56
N PHE A 117 0.13 10.81 1.06
CA PHE A 117 0.80 10.96 -0.23
C PHE A 117 -0.19 11.05 -1.39
N PHE A 118 -1.21 10.18 -1.46
CA PHE A 118 -2.23 10.25 -2.51
C PHE A 118 -3.05 11.55 -2.46
N VAL A 119 -3.40 12.01 -1.26
CA VAL A 119 -4.04 13.31 -1.07
C VAL A 119 -3.14 14.43 -1.60
N ALA A 120 -1.83 14.40 -1.29
CA ALA A 120 -0.88 15.37 -1.80
C ALA A 120 -0.77 15.34 -3.33
N LEU A 121 -0.79 14.17 -3.97
CA LEU A 121 -0.82 14.06 -5.43
C LEU A 121 -2.06 14.72 -6.03
N CYS A 122 -3.23 14.58 -5.41
CA CYS A 122 -4.45 15.22 -5.88
C CYS A 122 -4.45 16.74 -5.67
N LEU A 123 -3.84 17.23 -4.58
CA LEU A 123 -3.73 18.67 -4.31
C LEU A 123 -2.70 19.35 -5.22
N TRP A 124 -1.61 18.67 -5.56
CA TRP A 124 -0.53 19.18 -6.40
C TRP A 124 -0.21 18.24 -7.57
N PRO A 125 -1.12 18.10 -8.56
CA PRO A 125 -0.95 17.15 -9.66
C PRO A 125 0.27 17.46 -10.54
N ALA A 126 0.67 18.74 -10.65
CA ALA A 126 1.88 19.13 -11.37
C ALA A 126 3.17 18.61 -10.72
N GLN A 127 3.14 18.30 -9.41
CA GLN A 127 4.28 17.78 -8.66
C GLN A 127 4.31 16.25 -8.62
N PHE A 128 3.48 15.56 -9.42
CA PHE A 128 3.42 14.11 -9.42
C PHE A 128 4.78 13.46 -9.63
N ALA A 129 5.52 13.85 -10.68
CA ALA A 129 6.79 13.22 -11.01
C ALA A 129 7.84 13.28 -9.88
N PRO A 130 8.19 14.45 -9.31
CA PRO A 130 9.15 14.50 -8.21
C PRO A 130 8.66 13.78 -6.95
N LEU A 131 7.36 13.87 -6.64
CA LEU A 131 6.77 13.17 -5.49
C LEU A 131 6.82 11.64 -5.67
N ALA A 132 6.55 11.14 -6.87
CA ALA A 132 6.59 9.72 -7.20
C ALA A 132 8.01 9.13 -7.09
N TRP A 133 9.04 9.87 -7.54
CA TRP A 133 10.43 9.46 -7.34
C TRP A 133 10.82 9.38 -5.87
N ALA A 134 10.47 10.42 -5.09
CA ALA A 134 10.80 10.47 -3.67
C ALA A 134 10.09 9.35 -2.89
N PHE A 135 8.78 9.20 -3.08
CA PHE A 135 7.99 8.19 -2.38
C PHE A 135 8.36 6.77 -2.81
N GLY A 136 8.58 6.54 -4.12
CA GLY A 136 9.04 5.26 -4.63
C GLY A 136 10.39 4.83 -4.03
N ALA A 137 11.34 5.76 -3.89
CA ALA A 137 12.61 5.48 -3.22
C ALA A 137 12.42 5.07 -1.75
N LEU A 138 11.54 5.75 -1.01
CA LEU A 138 11.20 5.39 0.37
C LEU A 138 10.53 4.01 0.46
N CYS A 139 9.68 3.64 -0.52
CA CYS A 139 9.11 2.30 -0.61
C CYS A 139 10.19 1.24 -0.82
N LEU A 140 11.18 1.49 -1.68
CA LEU A 140 12.29 0.56 -1.90
C LEU A 140 13.18 0.41 -0.65
N VAL A 141 13.45 1.49 0.09
CA VAL A 141 14.15 1.43 1.38
C VAL A 141 13.38 0.55 2.37
N THR A 142 12.06 0.70 2.43
CA THR A 142 11.18 -0.14 3.27
C THR A 142 11.19 -1.60 2.84
N ALA A 143 11.14 -1.88 1.54
CA ALA A 143 11.21 -3.24 1.02
C ALA A 143 12.57 -3.89 1.35
N LEU A 144 13.66 -3.15 1.19
CA LEU A 144 15.01 -3.62 1.51
C LEU A 144 15.16 -3.91 3.00
N SER A 145 14.68 -3.03 3.88
CA SER A 145 14.74 -3.27 5.33
C SER A 145 13.99 -4.55 5.73
N ARG A 146 12.83 -4.82 5.10
CA ARG A 146 12.07 -6.06 5.27
C ARG A 146 12.82 -7.29 4.76
N VAL A 147 13.48 -7.22 3.61
CA VAL A 147 14.31 -8.32 3.09
C VAL A 147 15.49 -8.62 4.01
N LEU A 148 16.17 -7.59 4.53
CA LEU A 148 17.25 -7.75 5.49
C LEU A 148 16.76 -8.35 6.81
N MET A 149 15.56 -7.97 7.27
CA MET A 149 14.92 -8.55 8.44
C MET A 149 14.55 -10.02 8.20
N ALA A 150 13.92 -10.33 7.07
CA ALA A 150 13.62 -11.71 6.65
C ALA A 150 14.87 -12.59 6.66
N ARG A 151 15.98 -12.07 6.13
CA ARG A 151 17.27 -12.78 6.15
C ARG A 151 17.69 -13.14 7.58
N ARG A 152 17.56 -12.23 8.55
CA ARG A 152 17.95 -12.52 9.95
C ARG A 152 17.01 -13.50 10.64
N VAL A 153 15.70 -13.40 10.38
CA VAL A 153 14.67 -14.21 11.06
C VAL A 153 14.55 -15.60 10.44
N PHE A 154 14.76 -15.74 9.13
CA PHE A 154 14.50 -16.96 8.38
C PHE A 154 15.74 -17.74 7.94
N GLN A 155 16.96 -17.28 8.24
CA GLN A 155 18.20 -18.02 7.94
C GLN A 155 18.53 -19.16 8.92
N ARG A 156 17.68 -19.42 9.92
CA ARG A 156 17.72 -20.61 10.78
C ARG A 156 16.47 -21.45 10.54
#